data_AF-A0A2D4N5K2-F1
#
_entry.id   AF-A0A2D4N5K2-F1
#
_cell.length_a   1.000
_cell.length_b   1.000
_cell.length_c   1.000
_cell.angle_alpha   90.00
_cell.angle_beta   90.00
_cell.angle_gamma   90.00
#
_symmetry.space_group_name_H-M   'P 1'
#
loop_
_entity.id
_entity.type
_entity.pdbx_description
1 polymer ?
#
loop_
_entity_poly.entity_id
_entity_poly.type
_entity_poly.pdbx_seq_one_letter_code
_entity_poly.pdbx_strand_id
1 'polypeptide(L)'
;VAGIPSMHICLDFIPELIAQPELEKQIFAIQLLSYLCIQYALPKSLSVARLAINVMGTLLTVLTEAKRYTFFMPTLPCLVSFCQAFPPLYEDIMSLLIQVGQVCASDVATETRDFDPIITRLQQLKEKPTEQTRLPATHKTGGGTLSADPNVQLCHCIENTFVEIINMSVGAV
;
A
#
# COMPACT_ATOMS: atom_id res chain seq x y z
N VAL A 1 -2.31 11.59 16.51
CA VAL A 1 -0.96 12.16 16.78
C VAL A 1 -0.99 13.69 16.96
N ALA A 2 -1.64 14.45 16.07
CA ALA A 2 -1.64 15.93 16.01
C ALA A 2 -2.16 16.74 17.24
N GLY A 3 -2.39 16.11 18.40
CA GLY A 3 -2.86 16.77 19.63
C GLY A 3 -1.94 16.59 20.85
N ILE A 4 -0.86 15.82 20.72
CA ILE A 4 0.04 15.49 21.84
C ILE A 4 1.49 15.76 21.40
N PRO A 5 2.09 16.91 21.78
CA PRO A 5 3.43 17.31 21.31
C PRO A 5 4.57 16.32 21.67
N SER A 6 4.40 15.54 22.74
CA SER A 6 5.37 14.56 23.23
C SER A 6 5.39 13.25 22.43
N MET A 7 4.50 13.06 21.44
CA MET A 7 4.40 11.79 20.69
C MET A 7 5.64 11.43 19.88
N HIS A 8 6.52 12.39 19.58
CA HIS A 8 7.79 12.12 18.90
C HIS A 8 8.69 11.14 19.68
N ILE A 9 8.55 11.06 21.01
CA ILE A 9 9.26 10.10 21.87
C ILE A 9 8.94 8.65 21.48
N CYS A 10 7.75 8.39 20.93
CA CYS A 10 7.36 7.04 20.49
C CYS A 10 8.28 6.47 19.41
N LEU A 11 8.97 7.32 18.61
CA LEU A 11 9.92 6.88 17.59
C LEU A 11 11.03 5.99 18.15
N ASP A 12 11.38 6.14 19.42
CA ASP A 12 12.43 5.41 20.11
C ASP A 12 12.05 3.94 20.32
N PHE A 13 10.76 3.66 20.42
CA PHE A 13 10.21 2.33 20.69
C PHE A 13 9.66 1.65 19.44
N ILE A 14 9.50 2.37 18.32
CA ILE A 14 9.00 1.79 17.07
C ILE A 14 9.85 0.60 16.59
N PRO A 15 11.20 0.64 16.58
CA PRO A 15 11.99 -0.52 16.17
C PRO A 15 11.74 -1.77 17.02
N GLU A 16 11.61 -1.59 18.34
CA GLU A 16 11.31 -2.67 19.28
C GLU A 16 9.89 -3.23 19.07
N LEU A 17 8.93 -2.34 18.78
CA LEU A 17 7.54 -2.71 18.54
C LEU A 17 7.37 -3.46 17.20
N ILE A 18 8.11 -3.06 16.16
CA ILE A 18 8.17 -3.77 14.87
C ILE A 18 8.83 -5.15 15.03
N ALA A 19 9.78 -5.29 15.95
CA ALA A 19 10.46 -6.57 16.20
C ALA A 19 9.61 -7.60 16.96
N GLN A 20 8.40 -7.22 17.41
CA GLN A 20 7.50 -8.13 18.10
C GLN A 20 7.01 -9.24 17.15
N PRO A 21 6.80 -10.48 17.66
CA PRO A 21 6.35 -11.60 16.82
C PRO A 21 4.86 -11.50 16.42
N GLU A 22 4.06 -10.71 17.12
CA GLU A 22 2.64 -10.54 16.82
C GLU A 22 2.41 -9.56 15.68
N LEU A 23 1.74 -10.02 14.62
CA LEU A 23 1.48 -9.24 13.41
C LEU A 23 0.71 -7.95 13.70
N GLU A 24 -0.23 -7.98 14.64
CA GLU A 24 -1.02 -6.81 15.04
C GLU A 24 -0.14 -5.68 15.59
N LYS A 25 0.90 -6.01 16.37
CA LYS A 25 1.84 -5.03 16.90
C LYS A 25 2.71 -4.44 15.80
N GLN A 26 3.13 -5.26 14.83
CA GLN A 26 3.90 -4.79 13.67
C GLN A 26 3.09 -3.84 12.79
N ILE A 27 1.83 -4.21 12.49
CA ILE A 27 0.89 -3.36 11.72
C ILE A 27 0.69 -2.03 12.45
N PHE A 28 0.38 -2.08 13.75
CA PHE A 28 0.18 -0.88 14.55
C PHE A 28 1.44 0.00 14.59
N ALA A 29 2.63 -0.59 14.70
CA ALA A 29 3.88 0.16 14.68
C ALA A 29 4.10 0.90 13.35
N ILE A 30 3.83 0.25 12.22
CA ILE A 30 3.95 0.87 10.89
C ILE A 30 2.93 2.00 10.72
N GLN A 31 1.69 1.80 11.16
CA GLN A 31 0.66 2.84 11.13
C GLN A 31 1.01 4.02 12.03
N LEU A 32 1.46 3.77 13.27
CA LEU A 32 1.89 4.83 14.16
C LEU A 32 3.08 5.60 13.57
N LEU A 33 4.06 4.87 13.02
CA LEU A 33 5.21 5.47 12.35
C LEU A 33 4.77 6.36 11.18
N SER A 34 3.81 5.95 10.35
CA SER A 34 3.34 6.75 9.22
C SER A 34 2.77 8.09 9.65
N TYR A 35 1.94 8.11 10.70
CA TYR A 35 1.44 9.35 11.29
C TYR A 35 2.56 10.20 11.93
N LEU A 36 3.54 9.56 12.58
CA LEU A 36 4.68 10.26 13.17
C LEU A 36 5.58 10.89 12.11
N CYS A 37 5.79 10.22 10.96
CA CYS A 37 6.61 10.74 9.87
C CYS A 37 6.00 12.00 9.24
N ILE A 38 4.68 12.03 9.05
CA ILE A 38 3.96 13.22 8.55
C ILE A 38 4.05 14.36 9.56
N GLN A 39 3.86 14.08 10.85
CA GLN A 39 3.85 15.11 11.89
C GLN A 39 5.25 15.63 12.23
N TYR A 40 6.26 14.76 12.15
CA TYR A 40 7.63 15.00 12.58
C TYR A 40 8.62 14.49 11.52
N ALA A 41 8.87 15.31 10.50
CA ALA A 41 9.88 15.05 9.46
C ALA A 41 11.30 15.29 10.02
N LEU A 42 11.83 14.30 10.73
CA LEU A 42 13.14 14.32 11.38
C LEU A 42 14.07 13.29 10.71
N PRO A 43 15.40 13.49 10.72
CA PRO A 43 16.34 12.48 10.23
C PRO A 43 16.17 11.12 10.93
N LYS A 44 15.83 11.14 12.23
CA LYS A 44 15.53 9.92 13.00
C LYS A 44 14.32 9.17 12.46
N SER A 45 13.20 9.86 12.19
CA SER A 45 12.00 9.22 11.66
C SER A 45 12.21 8.68 10.25
N LEU A 46 13.05 9.34 9.43
CA LEU A 46 13.49 8.79 8.14
C LEU A 46 14.23 7.46 8.29
N SER A 47 15.21 7.38 9.21
CA SER A 47 15.95 6.13 9.46
C SER A 47 15.03 5.00 9.92
N VAL A 48 14.06 5.30 10.80
CA VAL A 48 13.09 4.32 11.29
C VAL A 48 12.10 3.91 10.20
N ALA A 49 11.64 4.83 9.34
CA ALA A 49 10.79 4.52 8.19
C ALA A 49 11.49 3.57 7.20
N ARG A 50 12.77 3.82 6.92
CA ARG A 50 13.60 2.93 6.09
C ARG A 50 13.72 1.53 6.69
N LEU A 51 13.92 1.43 8.01
CA LEU A 51 13.92 0.15 8.71
C LEU A 51 12.57 -0.56 8.56
N ALA A 52 11.46 0.15 8.74
CA ALA A 52 10.13 -0.43 8.60
C ALA A 52 9.89 -0.99 7.19
N ILE A 53 10.30 -0.27 6.14
CA ILE A 53 10.23 -0.74 4.74
C ILE A 53 11.03 -2.03 4.55
N ASN A 54 12.25 -2.11 5.08
CA ASN A 54 13.07 -3.32 5.01
C ASN A 54 12.44 -4.51 5.73
N VAL A 55 11.82 -4.27 6.90
CA VAL A 55 11.08 -5.31 7.62
C VAL A 55 9.86 -5.75 6.84
N MET A 56 9.09 -4.84 6.24
CA MET A 56 7.96 -5.18 5.37
C MET A 56 8.41 -6.08 4.20
N GLY A 57 9.52 -5.74 3.54
CA GLY A 57 10.09 -6.57 2.47
C GLY A 57 10.51 -7.97 2.95
N THR A 58 11.09 -8.06 4.15
CA THR A 58 11.42 -9.37 4.76
C THR A 58 10.16 -10.17 5.06
N LEU A 59 9.15 -9.55 5.66
CA LEU A 59 7.87 -10.17 6.01
C LEU A 59 7.12 -10.69 4.77
N LEU A 60 7.23 -10.03 3.62
CA LEU A 60 6.68 -10.52 2.35
C LEU A 60 7.15 -11.95 2.02
N THR A 61 8.40 -12.27 2.33
CA THR A 61 9.02 -13.55 1.98
C THR A 61 8.77 -14.66 3.00
N VAL A 62 8.53 -14.31 4.27
CA VAL A 62 8.37 -15.30 5.37
C VAL A 62 6.93 -15.54 5.79
N LEU A 63 6.02 -14.62 5.47
CA LEU A 63 4.60 -14.78 5.80
C LEU A 63 3.89 -15.69 4.79
N THR A 64 2.95 -16.48 5.30
CA THR A 64 2.01 -17.22 4.47
C THR A 64 1.04 -16.27 3.76
N GLU A 65 0.46 -16.71 2.66
CA GLU A 65 -0.50 -15.93 1.86
C GLU A 65 -1.59 -15.24 2.69
N ALA A 66 -2.30 -16.00 3.53
CA ALA A 66 -3.35 -15.46 4.41
C ALA A 66 -2.83 -14.34 5.33
N LYS A 67 -1.61 -14.48 5.86
CA LYS A 67 -0.99 -13.47 6.74
C LYS A 67 -0.49 -12.26 5.94
N ARG A 68 -0.05 -12.46 4.70
CA ARG A 68 0.35 -11.35 3.80
C ARG A 68 -0.82 -10.42 3.55
N TYR A 69 -2.01 -10.94 3.26
CA TYR A 69 -3.21 -10.12 3.13
C TYR A 69 -3.47 -9.28 4.39
N THR A 70 -3.53 -9.93 5.56
CA THR A 70 -3.77 -9.25 6.83
C THR A 70 -2.73 -8.17 7.15
N PHE A 71 -1.47 -8.39 6.77
CA PHE A 71 -0.38 -7.44 7.00
C PHE A 71 -0.35 -6.28 6.00
N PHE A 72 -0.36 -6.59 4.70
CA PHE A 72 -0.15 -5.59 3.65
C PHE A 72 -1.38 -4.70 3.44
N MET A 73 -2.59 -5.24 3.56
CA MET A 73 -3.81 -4.46 3.34
C MET A 73 -3.89 -3.17 4.19
N PRO A 74 -3.64 -3.19 5.52
CA PRO A 74 -3.63 -1.97 6.33
C PRO A 74 -2.32 -1.15 6.25
N THR A 75 -1.21 -1.73 5.78
CA THR A 75 0.11 -1.09 5.81
C THR A 75 0.51 -0.44 4.49
N LEU A 76 -0.06 -0.87 3.35
CA LEU A 76 0.21 -0.27 2.04
C LEU A 76 -0.10 1.23 1.97
N PRO A 77 -1.24 1.73 2.50
CA PRO A 77 -1.50 3.17 2.55
C PRO A 77 -0.47 3.97 3.37
N CYS A 78 0.20 3.33 4.34
CA CYS A 78 1.24 3.97 5.14
C CYS A 78 2.47 4.34 4.30
N LEU A 79 2.72 3.61 3.21
CA LEU A 79 3.81 3.89 2.27
C LEU A 79 3.60 5.22 1.54
N VAL A 80 2.35 5.59 1.25
CA VAL A 80 2.02 6.91 0.68
C VAL A 80 2.46 8.01 1.65
N SER A 81 2.15 7.87 2.94
CA SER A 81 2.56 8.83 3.97
C SER A 81 4.09 8.89 4.14
N PHE A 82 4.79 7.76 4.01
CA PHE A 82 6.26 7.77 4.01
C PHE A 82 6.84 8.53 2.82
N CYS A 83 6.32 8.30 1.61
CA CYS A 83 6.70 9.05 0.42
C CYS A 83 6.43 10.56 0.59
N GLN A 84 5.29 10.92 1.18
CA GLN A 84 4.90 12.30 1.42
C GLN A 84 5.85 13.00 2.39
N ALA A 85 6.19 12.33 3.49
CA ALA A 85 7.12 12.86 4.48
C ALA A 85 8.57 12.87 3.97
N PHE A 86 8.95 11.87 3.18
CA PHE A 86 10.34 11.60 2.80
C PHE A 86 10.48 11.18 1.34
N PRO A 87 10.66 12.15 0.43
CA PRO A 87 10.96 11.88 -0.98
C PRO A 87 12.14 10.91 -1.22
N PRO A 88 13.22 10.89 -0.42
CA PRO A 88 14.30 9.93 -0.62
C PRO A 88 13.92 8.44 -0.46
N LEU A 89 12.70 8.11 -0.04
CA LEU A 89 12.21 6.73 0.10
C LEU A 89 11.48 6.21 -1.15
N TYR A 90 11.25 7.03 -2.18
CA TYR A 90 10.46 6.63 -3.36
C TYR A 90 10.98 5.33 -3.99
N GLU A 91 12.27 5.23 -4.28
CA GLU A 91 12.86 4.06 -4.94
C GLU A 91 12.66 2.77 -4.13
N ASP A 92 12.91 2.83 -2.82
CA ASP A 92 12.76 1.67 -1.94
C ASP A 92 11.29 1.23 -1.85
N ILE A 93 10.37 2.19 -1.77
CA ILE A 93 8.92 1.94 -1.69
C ILE A 93 8.39 1.41 -3.02
N MET A 94 8.82 1.95 -4.16
CA MET A 94 8.44 1.43 -5.48
C MET A 94 8.92 -0.01 -5.66
N SER A 95 10.16 -0.29 -5.28
CA SER A 95 10.71 -1.65 -5.32
C SER A 95 9.88 -2.62 -4.46
N LEU A 96 9.52 -2.22 -3.23
CA LEU A 96 8.66 -3.02 -2.37
C LEU A 96 7.28 -3.26 -3.00
N LEU A 97 6.61 -2.22 -3.50
CA LEU A 97 5.29 -2.34 -4.12
C LEU A 97 5.31 -3.25 -5.34
N ILE A 98 6.36 -3.18 -6.17
CA ILE A 98 6.56 -4.10 -7.31
C ILE A 98 6.68 -5.55 -6.81
N GLN A 99 7.49 -5.80 -5.79
CA GLN A 99 7.67 -7.14 -5.22
C GLN A 99 6.36 -7.69 -4.66
N VAL A 100 5.61 -6.89 -3.88
CA VAL A 100 4.29 -7.30 -3.35
C VAL A 100 3.33 -7.61 -4.51
N GLY A 101 3.30 -6.76 -5.54
CA GLY A 101 2.46 -6.95 -6.72
C GLY A 101 2.79 -8.23 -7.50
N GLN A 102 4.08 -8.53 -7.69
CA GLN A 102 4.53 -9.76 -8.36
C GLN A 102 4.12 -11.02 -7.58
N VAL A 103 4.26 -10.99 -6.26
CA VAL A 103 3.81 -12.07 -5.37
C VAL A 103 2.29 -12.28 -5.50
N CYS A 104 1.50 -11.20 -5.39
CA CYS A 104 0.04 -11.29 -5.49
C CYS A 104 -0.41 -11.78 -6.87
N ALA A 105 0.20 -11.30 -7.95
CA ALA A 105 -0.11 -11.75 -9.30
C ALA A 105 0.20 -13.25 -9.50
N SER A 106 1.26 -13.75 -8.86
CA SER A 106 1.62 -15.17 -8.89
C SER A 106 0.60 -16.01 -8.13
N ASP A 107 0.19 -15.58 -6.93
CA ASP A 107 -0.83 -16.28 -6.13
C ASP A 107 -2.15 -16.39 -6.90
N VAL A 108 -2.61 -15.28 -7.48
CA VAL A 108 -3.85 -15.23 -8.27
C VAL A 108 -3.81 -16.13 -9.51
N ALA A 109 -2.65 -16.23 -10.17
CA ALA A 109 -2.48 -17.08 -11.34
C ALA A 109 -2.44 -18.58 -10.99
N THR A 110 -2.05 -18.93 -9.76
CA THR A 110 -2.01 -20.33 -9.30
C THR A 110 -3.36 -20.86 -8.83
N GLU A 111 -4.26 -19.98 -8.39
CA GLU A 111 -5.64 -20.35 -8.11
C GLU A 111 -6.40 -20.52 -9.43
N THR A 112 -7.02 -21.67 -9.67
CA THR A 112 -7.91 -21.86 -10.83
C THR A 112 -9.18 -21.04 -10.61
N ARG A 113 -9.26 -19.86 -11.22
CA ARG A 113 -10.42 -18.95 -11.07
C ARG A 113 -11.22 -18.90 -12.37
N ASP A 114 -12.55 -18.88 -12.25
CA ASP A 114 -13.47 -18.61 -13.37
C ASP A 114 -13.44 -17.14 -13.85
N PHE A 115 -12.62 -16.29 -13.20
CA PHE A 115 -12.47 -14.87 -13.51
C PHE A 115 -10.97 -14.52 -13.51
N ASP A 116 -10.43 -14.20 -14.69
CA ASP A 116 -9.01 -13.85 -14.88
C ASP A 116 -8.81 -12.32 -14.74
N PRO A 117 -8.32 -11.81 -13.60
CA PRO A 117 -8.04 -10.38 -13.44
C PRO A 117 -6.92 -9.89 -14.38
N ILE A 118 -6.06 -10.80 -14.87
CA ILE A 118 -5.06 -10.50 -15.91
C ILE A 118 -5.77 -10.17 -17.23
N ILE A 119 -6.80 -10.93 -17.60
CA ILE A 119 -7.63 -10.64 -18.79
C ILE A 119 -8.38 -9.32 -18.60
N THR A 120 -8.93 -9.06 -17.40
CA THR A 120 -9.57 -7.77 -17.10
C THR A 120 -8.60 -6.59 -17.20
N ARG A 121 -7.37 -6.73 -16.70
CA ARG A 121 -6.30 -5.72 -16.82
C ARG A 121 -5.92 -5.46 -18.29
N LEU A 122 -5.80 -6.51 -19.10
CA LEU A 122 -5.57 -6.38 -20.54
C LEU A 122 -6.75 -5.75 -21.28
N GLN A 123 -7.99 -6.03 -20.86
CA GLN A 123 -9.19 -5.40 -21.42
C GLN A 123 -9.25 -3.91 -21.07
N GLN A 124 -8.96 -3.52 -19.83
CA GLN A 124 -8.89 -2.12 -19.40
C GLN A 124 -7.80 -1.33 -20.12
N LEU A 125 -6.65 -1.94 -20.42
CA LEU A 125 -5.59 -1.33 -21.21
C LEU A 125 -5.95 -1.24 -22.71
N LYS A 126 -6.76 -2.17 -23.21
CA LYS A 126 -7.27 -2.18 -24.59
C LYS A 126 -8.36 -1.14 -24.83
N GLU A 127 -9.12 -0.74 -23.80
CA GLU A 127 -10.22 0.22 -23.90
C GLU A 127 -9.81 1.70 -23.90
N LYS A 128 -8.52 2.04 -23.95
CA LYS A 128 -8.10 3.43 -24.15
C LYS A 128 -7.79 3.75 -25.64
N PRO A 129 -8.79 4.11 -26.44
CA PRO A 129 -8.64 5.13 -27.46
C PRO A 129 -9.42 6.40 -27.09
N THR A 130 -8.70 7.52 -27.10
CA THR A 130 -9.14 8.90 -27.33
C THR A 130 -10.60 9.11 -27.74
N GLU A 131 -11.39 9.85 -26.94
CA GLU A 131 -12.25 10.95 -27.43
C GLU A 131 -12.93 11.74 -26.28
N GLN A 132 -12.80 13.07 -26.34
CA GLN A 132 -13.66 14.03 -25.66
C GLN A 132 -15.09 13.89 -26.19
N THR A 133 -16.12 13.98 -25.32
CA THR A 133 -17.37 14.75 -25.52
C THR A 133 -18.53 14.26 -24.63
N ARG A 134 -18.98 15.17 -23.75
CA ARG A 134 -20.35 15.41 -23.18
C ARG A 134 -21.15 14.25 -22.51
N LEU A 135 -21.56 14.56 -21.28
CA LEU A 135 -22.74 14.05 -20.54
C LEU A 135 -24.04 14.24 -21.38
N PRO A 136 -25.11 13.40 -21.23
CA PRO A 136 -25.94 13.39 -20.02
C PRO A 136 -26.57 12.04 -19.56
N ALA A 137 -26.70 11.93 -18.23
CA ALA A 137 -27.84 11.45 -17.41
C ALA A 137 -28.45 10.02 -17.54
N THR A 138 -28.38 9.32 -16.39
CA THR A 138 -29.36 8.39 -15.78
C THR A 138 -29.64 7.04 -16.44
N HIS A 139 -29.20 5.94 -15.80
CA HIS A 139 -30.04 4.79 -15.43
C HIS A 139 -29.32 3.96 -14.35
N LYS A 140 -30.00 3.73 -13.21
CA LYS A 140 -29.57 2.86 -12.11
C LYS A 140 -29.63 1.39 -12.53
N THR A 141 -28.59 0.61 -12.24
CA THR A 141 -28.52 -0.84 -11.92
C THR A 141 -27.02 -1.12 -11.77
N GLY A 142 -26.42 -1.43 -10.62
CA GLY A 142 -26.75 -2.52 -9.69
C GLY A 142 -25.59 -3.52 -9.74
N GLY A 143 -24.75 -3.58 -8.70
CA GLY A 143 -23.78 -4.65 -8.47
C GLY A 143 -22.33 -4.37 -8.86
N GLY A 144 -21.65 -3.45 -8.16
CA GLY A 144 -20.20 -3.47 -8.11
C GLY A 144 -19.77 -4.72 -7.35
N THR A 145 -19.35 -5.77 -8.04
CA THR A 145 -18.70 -6.94 -7.45
C THR A 145 -17.41 -6.48 -6.77
N LEU A 146 -17.51 -6.15 -5.48
CA LEU A 146 -16.39 -6.34 -4.58
C LEU A 146 -16.06 -7.83 -4.67
N SER A 147 -15.01 -8.16 -5.42
CA SER A 147 -14.46 -9.51 -5.42
C SER A 147 -14.23 -9.92 -3.97
N ALA A 148 -14.84 -11.04 -3.54
CA ALA A 148 -14.68 -11.56 -2.18
C ALA A 148 -13.25 -12.05 -1.91
N ASP A 149 -12.41 -12.07 -2.94
CA ASP A 149 -11.08 -12.63 -2.86
C ASP A 149 -10.04 -11.67 -2.24
N PRO A 150 -9.30 -12.14 -1.22
CA PRO A 150 -8.29 -11.33 -0.56
C PRO A 150 -7.14 -10.90 -1.49
N ASN A 151 -6.69 -11.77 -2.40
CA ASN A 151 -5.57 -11.45 -3.31
C ASN A 151 -5.97 -10.41 -4.36
N VAL A 152 -7.18 -10.49 -4.92
CA VAL A 152 -7.71 -9.49 -5.84
C VAL A 152 -7.88 -8.14 -5.14
N GLN A 153 -8.38 -8.14 -3.90
CA GLN A 153 -8.47 -6.91 -3.09
C GLN A 153 -7.09 -6.31 -2.80
N LEU A 154 -6.10 -7.16 -2.51
CA LEU A 154 -4.73 -6.71 -2.28
C LEU A 154 -4.11 -6.12 -3.55
N CYS A 155 -4.31 -6.74 -4.72
CA CYS A 155 -3.93 -6.17 -6.02
C CYS A 155 -4.52 -4.76 -6.22
N HIS A 156 -5.82 -4.59 -5.98
CA HIS A 156 -6.45 -3.27 -6.07
C HIS A 156 -5.87 -2.27 -5.05
N CYS A 157 -5.56 -2.70 -3.83
CA CYS A 157 -4.91 -1.85 -2.83
C CYS A 157 -3.52 -1.38 -3.29
N ILE A 158 -2.72 -2.27 -3.86
CA ILE A 158 -1.40 -1.96 -4.41
C ILE A 158 -1.52 -0.94 -5.55
N GLU A 159 -2.44 -1.17 -6.48
CA GLU A 159 -2.71 -0.28 -7.61
C GLU A 159 -3.13 1.11 -7.15
N ASN A 160 -4.05 1.19 -6.19
CA ASN A 160 -4.49 2.46 -5.61
C ASN A 160 -3.33 3.19 -4.94
N THR A 161 -2.48 2.46 -4.21
CA THR A 161 -1.29 3.00 -3.54
C THR A 161 -0.30 3.60 -4.55
N PHE A 162 -0.04 2.91 -5.66
CA PHE A 162 0.78 3.45 -6.76
C PHE A 162 0.18 4.72 -7.34
N VAL A 163 -1.11 4.71 -7.67
CA VAL A 163 -1.81 5.86 -8.26
C VAL A 163 -1.76 7.06 -7.31
N GLU A 164 -1.95 6.85 -6.01
CA GLU A 164 -1.89 7.91 -5.01
C GLU A 164 -0.48 8.51 -4.92
N ILE A 165 0.56 7.67 -4.89
CA ILE A 165 1.96 8.12 -4.91
C ILE A 165 2.28 8.93 -6.17
N ILE A 166 1.85 8.46 -7.34
CA ILE A 166 2.07 9.17 -8.61
C ILE A 166 1.33 10.50 -8.61
N ASN A 167 0.05 10.53 -8.24
CA ASN A 167 -0.75 11.75 -8.19
C ASN A 167 -0.15 12.80 -7.25
N MET A 168 0.36 12.36 -6.10
CA MET A 168 1.06 13.25 -5.17
C MET A 168 2.36 13.80 -5.75
N SER A 169 3.10 12.98 -6.51
CA SER A 169 4.37 13.38 -7.14
C SER A 169 4.16 14.37 -8.30
N VAL A 170 3.08 14.19 -9.06
CA VAL A 170 2.75 15.02 -10.25
C VAL A 170 1.97 16.28 -9.88
N GLY A 171 1.13 16.22 -8.83
CA GLY A 171 0.32 17.34 -8.35
C GLY A 171 1.05 18.36 -7.48
N ALA A 172 2.33 18.13 -7.17
CA ALA A 172 3.18 19.04 -6.38
C ALA A 172 3.84 20.17 -7.22
N VAL A 173 3.32 20.44 -8.43
CA VAL A 173 3.78 21.52 -9.34
C VAL A 173 2.77 22.67 -9.35
#